data_AF-A0A1R3KKZ4-F1
#
_entry.id   AF-A0A1R3KKZ4-F1
#
_cell.length_a   1.000
_cell.length_b   1.000
_cell.length_c   1.000
_cell.angle_alpha   90.00
_cell.angle_beta   90.00
_cell.angle_gamma   90.00
#
_symmetry.space_group_name_H-M   'P 1'
#
loop_
_entity.id
_entity.type
_entity.pdbx_description
1 polymer ?
#
loop_
_entity_poly.entity_id
_entity_poly.type
_entity_poly.pdbx_seq_one_letter_code
_entity_poly.pdbx_strand_id
1 'polypeptide(L)'
;MYPLVYAGSGGGDGYSSSLCLEGSLDPEFVKGKIVLCDRGINSRAAKGEVVKKAGGIGIILANGVFDGEGLVADCHVLPATAVAAANGDEIRRYIDSSSKTKSQATATIVFKGTRLGVRRVGQKLNFLVRVQATEVKLSPGSTSMKTGSIVWSDGKHNVTSPLIVTMQQPL
;
A
#
# COMPACT_ATOMS: atom_id res chain seq x y z
N MET A 1 1.28 -21.84 7.18
CA MET A 1 2.16 -20.84 6.52
C MET A 1 2.44 -21.33 5.12
N TYR A 2 2.54 -20.41 4.16
CA TYR A 2 2.76 -20.71 2.74
C TYR A 2 4.12 -20.20 2.28
N PRO A 3 4.75 -20.82 1.26
CA PRO A 3 5.96 -20.29 0.65
C PRO A 3 5.74 -18.84 0.19
N LEU A 4 6.72 -17.97 0.44
CA LEU A 4 6.75 -16.59 -0.01
C LEU A 4 7.87 -16.44 -1.04
N VAL A 5 7.54 -15.88 -2.21
CA VAL A 5 8.51 -15.62 -3.28
C VAL A 5 8.41 -14.18 -3.77
N TYR A 6 9.54 -13.60 -4.18
CA TYR A 6 9.57 -12.34 -4.89
C TYR A 6 9.51 -12.61 -6.39
N ALA A 7 8.53 -12.03 -7.06
CA ALA A 7 8.31 -12.30 -8.48
C ALA A 7 9.50 -11.88 -9.35
N GLY A 8 10.24 -10.84 -8.96
CA GLY A 8 11.44 -10.39 -9.68
C GLY A 8 12.63 -11.36 -9.61
N SER A 9 12.58 -12.38 -8.74
CA SER A 9 13.62 -13.42 -8.63
C SER A 9 13.28 -14.70 -9.41
N GLY A 10 12.07 -14.81 -9.96
CA GLY A 10 11.49 -16.06 -10.47
C GLY A 10 11.75 -16.41 -11.94
N GLY A 11 12.63 -15.68 -12.62
CA GLY A 11 12.85 -15.79 -14.06
C GLY A 11 12.11 -14.73 -14.88
N GLY A 12 12.39 -14.67 -16.19
CA GLY A 12 12.01 -13.58 -17.09
C GLY A 12 13.07 -12.46 -17.14
N ASP A 13 12.65 -11.24 -17.49
CA ASP A 13 13.51 -10.04 -17.49
C ASP A 13 13.70 -9.45 -16.08
N GLY A 14 13.11 -10.07 -15.05
CA GLY A 14 13.12 -9.63 -13.65
C GLY A 14 12.22 -8.41 -13.40
N TYR A 15 12.22 -7.44 -14.31
CA TYR A 15 11.45 -6.21 -14.23
C TYR A 15 9.95 -6.43 -14.46
N SER A 16 9.57 -7.09 -15.54
CA SER A 16 8.17 -7.41 -15.85
C SER A 16 7.60 -8.40 -14.85
N SER A 17 8.43 -9.34 -14.38
CA SER A 17 8.08 -10.31 -13.34
C SER A 17 7.85 -9.64 -12.00
N SER A 18 8.73 -8.73 -11.56
CA SER A 18 8.53 -8.02 -10.29
C SER A 18 7.23 -7.23 -10.28
N LEU A 19 6.84 -6.66 -11.41
CA LEU A 19 5.58 -5.95 -11.58
C LEU A 19 4.37 -6.87 -11.81
N CYS A 20 4.54 -8.18 -11.87
CA CYS A 20 3.46 -9.14 -12.10
C CYS A 20 2.58 -8.73 -13.30
N LEU A 21 3.26 -8.42 -14.42
CA LEU A 21 2.62 -8.14 -15.70
C LEU A 21 2.06 -9.43 -16.32
N GLU A 22 1.05 -9.30 -17.17
CA GLU A 22 0.46 -10.47 -17.84
C GLU A 22 1.54 -11.24 -18.62
N GLY A 23 1.61 -12.56 -18.40
CA GLY A 23 2.58 -13.43 -19.06
C GLY A 23 4.01 -13.39 -18.53
N SER A 24 4.33 -12.57 -17.50
CA SER A 24 5.70 -12.46 -16.98
C SER A 24 6.05 -13.49 -15.90
N LEU A 25 5.05 -14.11 -15.25
CA LEU A 25 5.28 -15.05 -14.15
C LEU A 25 5.48 -16.48 -14.67
N ASP A 26 6.53 -17.15 -14.20
CA ASP A 26 6.71 -18.59 -14.35
C ASP A 26 5.73 -19.34 -13.42
N PRO A 27 4.76 -20.11 -13.97
CA PRO A 27 3.80 -20.86 -13.18
C PRO A 27 4.45 -21.85 -12.20
N GLU A 28 5.55 -22.52 -12.57
CA GLU A 28 6.22 -23.47 -11.68
C GLU A 28 6.86 -22.74 -10.48
N PHE A 29 7.37 -21.53 -10.73
CA PHE A 29 7.91 -20.68 -9.69
C PHE A 29 6.84 -20.16 -8.72
N VAL A 30 5.63 -19.80 -9.19
CA VAL A 30 4.62 -19.12 -8.33
C VAL A 30 3.49 -20.00 -7.81
N LYS A 31 3.22 -21.15 -8.44
CA LYS A 31 2.08 -22.02 -8.10
C LYS A 31 2.11 -22.44 -6.62
N GLY A 32 0.98 -22.24 -5.94
CA GLY A 32 0.80 -22.57 -4.52
C GLY A 32 1.49 -21.63 -3.53
N LYS A 33 2.04 -20.49 -3.99
CA LYS A 33 2.83 -19.57 -3.17
C LYS A 33 2.15 -18.21 -3.00
N ILE A 34 2.52 -17.50 -1.94
CA ILE A 34 2.25 -16.06 -1.82
C ILE A 34 3.33 -15.32 -2.61
N VAL A 35 2.92 -14.40 -3.47
CA VAL A 35 3.82 -13.70 -4.39
C VAL A 35 3.95 -12.25 -3.96
N LEU A 36 5.18 -11.79 -3.73
CA LEU A 36 5.52 -10.38 -3.59
C LEU A 36 5.69 -9.77 -4.99
N CYS A 37 4.87 -8.78 -5.30
CA CYS A 37 4.95 -7.97 -6.51
C CYS A 37 5.22 -6.50 -6.14
N ASP A 38 5.89 -5.78 -7.03
CA ASP A 38 6.06 -4.33 -6.94
C ASP A 38 4.88 -3.60 -7.60
N ARG A 39 4.53 -2.46 -7.02
CA ARG A 39 3.58 -1.53 -7.59
C ARG A 39 4.21 -0.81 -8.80
N GLY A 40 3.39 -0.57 -9.83
CA GLY A 40 3.79 0.17 -11.03
C GLY A 40 3.17 -0.40 -12.30
N ILE A 41 3.26 0.39 -13.39
CA ILE A 41 2.83 0.07 -14.76
C ILE A 41 1.35 -0.34 -14.90
N ASN A 42 0.96 -1.54 -14.50
CA ASN A 42 -0.42 -2.00 -14.55
C ASN A 42 -1.18 -1.71 -13.24
N SER A 43 -2.51 -1.84 -13.29
CA SER A 43 -3.35 -1.59 -12.11
C SER A 43 -3.06 -2.59 -10.99
N ARG A 44 -3.19 -2.12 -9.75
CA ARG A 44 -2.92 -2.94 -8.55
C ARG A 44 -3.82 -4.17 -8.50
N ALA A 45 -5.10 -4.02 -8.83
CA ALA A 45 -6.04 -5.12 -8.93
C ALA A 45 -5.64 -6.15 -10.00
N ALA A 46 -5.22 -5.72 -11.19
CA ALA A 46 -4.83 -6.62 -12.29
C ALA A 46 -3.65 -7.52 -11.92
N LYS A 47 -2.68 -7.03 -11.16
CA LYS A 47 -1.56 -7.87 -10.66
C LYS A 47 -2.06 -9.08 -9.85
N GLY A 48 -3.13 -8.90 -9.07
CA GLY A 48 -3.77 -10.00 -8.35
C GLY A 48 -4.38 -11.06 -9.27
N GLU A 49 -4.94 -10.65 -10.40
CA GLU A 49 -5.46 -11.58 -11.41
C GLU A 49 -4.33 -12.34 -12.10
N VAL A 50 -3.24 -11.67 -12.46
CA VAL A 50 -2.05 -12.30 -13.05
C VAL A 50 -1.48 -13.38 -12.12
N VAL A 51 -1.29 -13.05 -10.84
CA VAL A 51 -0.83 -14.01 -9.83
C VAL A 51 -1.79 -15.19 -9.72
N LYS A 52 -3.10 -14.94 -9.74
CA LYS A 52 -4.11 -16.01 -9.66
C LYS A 52 -4.04 -16.94 -10.86
N LYS A 53 -3.95 -16.38 -12.07
CA LYS A 53 -3.85 -17.13 -13.33
C LYS A 53 -2.59 -18.01 -13.35
N ALA A 54 -1.47 -17.51 -12.83
CA ALA A 54 -0.23 -18.28 -12.73
C ALA A 54 -0.23 -19.33 -11.59
N GLY A 55 -1.33 -19.44 -10.83
CA GLY A 55 -1.51 -20.44 -9.78
C GLY A 55 -1.06 -20.00 -8.38
N GLY A 56 -0.70 -18.73 -8.19
CA GLY A 56 -0.42 -18.15 -6.88
C GLY A 56 -1.68 -18.08 -6.01
N ILE A 57 -1.49 -18.17 -4.70
CA ILE A 57 -2.59 -18.25 -3.71
C ILE A 57 -2.79 -16.96 -2.92
N GLY A 58 -1.90 -15.98 -3.09
CA GLY A 58 -1.99 -14.68 -2.46
C GLY A 58 -0.95 -13.72 -3.00
N ILE A 59 -1.17 -12.42 -2.78
CA ILE A 59 -0.27 -11.36 -3.24
C ILE A 59 0.07 -10.40 -2.10
N ILE A 60 1.34 -10.03 -2.00
CA ILE A 60 1.79 -8.86 -1.25
C ILE A 60 2.21 -7.83 -2.30
N LEU A 61 1.62 -6.64 -2.25
CA LEU A 61 1.96 -5.56 -3.17
C LEU A 61 2.81 -4.53 -2.46
N ALA A 62 4.10 -4.44 -2.82
CA ALA A 62 5.03 -3.48 -2.26
C ALA A 62 5.03 -2.17 -3.07
N ASN A 63 4.86 -1.05 -2.38
CA ASN A 63 5.16 0.26 -2.96
C ASN A 63 6.65 0.38 -3.34
N GLY A 64 6.92 1.10 -4.42
CA GLY A 64 8.28 1.54 -4.75
C GLY A 64 8.65 2.83 -4.02
N VAL A 65 9.91 3.26 -4.13
CA VAL A 65 10.42 4.50 -3.52
C VAL A 65 9.58 5.73 -3.92
N PHE A 66 9.11 5.78 -5.17
CA PHE A 66 8.29 6.88 -5.68
C PHE A 66 6.84 6.86 -5.17
N ASP A 67 6.32 5.71 -4.74
CA ASP A 67 4.99 5.61 -4.13
C ASP A 67 5.01 5.95 -2.63
N GLY A 68 6.17 5.81 -1.99
CA GLY A 68 6.38 6.10 -0.58
C GLY A 68 5.53 5.24 0.36
N GLU A 69 5.14 5.84 1.49
CA GLU A 69 4.44 5.13 2.58
C GLU A 69 2.91 5.12 2.45
N GLY A 70 2.37 5.78 1.42
CA GLY A 70 0.93 5.90 1.20
C GLY A 70 0.31 4.61 0.64
N LEU A 71 -0.63 4.02 1.37
CA LEU A 71 -1.35 2.83 0.94
C LEU A 71 -2.72 3.15 0.35
N VAL A 72 -3.08 2.40 -0.69
CA VAL A 72 -4.42 2.45 -1.29
C VAL A 72 -5.03 1.06 -1.13
N ALA A 73 -6.27 1.02 -0.65
CA ALA A 73 -7.03 -0.21 -0.50
C ALA A 73 -7.70 -0.57 -1.83
N ASP A 74 -7.14 -1.54 -2.55
CA ASP A 74 -7.74 -2.11 -3.76
C ASP A 74 -8.30 -3.51 -3.48
N CYS A 75 -9.36 -3.86 -4.19
CA CYS A 75 -9.93 -5.21 -4.15
C CYS A 75 -9.12 -6.14 -5.07
N HIS A 76 -8.75 -7.32 -4.57
CA HIS A 76 -8.05 -8.35 -5.33
C HIS A 76 -8.88 -9.64 -5.41
N VAL A 77 -8.69 -10.42 -6.48
CA VAL A 77 -9.39 -11.70 -6.71
C VAL A 77 -8.86 -12.88 -5.86
N LEU A 78 -7.84 -12.62 -5.04
CA LEU A 78 -7.21 -13.55 -4.11
C LEU A 78 -6.74 -12.78 -2.86
N PRO A 79 -6.42 -13.48 -1.74
CA PRO A 79 -5.87 -12.86 -0.55
C PRO A 79 -4.74 -11.88 -0.86
N ALA A 80 -4.91 -10.62 -0.48
CA ALA A 80 -3.98 -9.56 -0.81
C ALA A 80 -3.73 -8.61 0.35
N THR A 81 -2.53 -8.04 0.40
CA THR A 81 -2.23 -6.87 1.24
C THR A 81 -1.25 -5.97 0.50
N ALA A 82 -1.47 -4.66 0.58
CA ALA A 82 -0.47 -3.67 0.19
C ALA A 82 0.44 -3.37 1.39
N VAL A 83 1.71 -3.08 1.12
CA VAL A 83 2.70 -2.66 2.12
C VAL A 83 3.47 -1.44 1.64
N ALA A 84 3.90 -0.62 2.59
CA ALA A 84 4.63 0.60 2.31
C ALA A 84 6.03 0.30 1.75
N ALA A 85 6.70 1.32 1.20
CA ALA A 85 8.01 1.13 0.56
C ALA A 85 9.03 0.54 1.54
N ALA A 86 9.11 1.09 2.76
CA ALA A 86 10.02 0.59 3.79
C ALA A 86 9.76 -0.88 4.14
N ASN A 87 8.49 -1.28 4.29
CA ASN A 87 8.14 -2.67 4.58
C ASN A 87 8.35 -3.59 3.37
N GLY A 88 8.17 -3.10 2.14
CA GLY A 88 8.51 -3.82 0.93
C GLY A 88 9.99 -4.20 0.88
N ASP A 89 10.88 -3.26 1.25
CA ASP A 89 12.32 -3.52 1.34
C ASP A 89 12.65 -4.56 2.41
N GLU A 90 12.01 -4.50 3.57
CA GLU A 90 12.19 -5.50 4.63
C GLU A 90 11.77 -6.90 4.17
N ILE A 91 10.64 -7.03 3.47
CA ILE A 91 10.16 -8.32 2.96
C ILE A 91 11.10 -8.86 1.87
N ARG A 92 11.59 -8.01 0.95
CA ARG A 92 12.61 -8.42 -0.05
C ARG A 92 13.86 -8.95 0.64
N ARG A 93 14.39 -8.23 1.63
CA ARG A 93 15.54 -8.68 2.44
C ARG A 93 15.26 -10.00 3.18
N TYR A 94 14.05 -10.19 3.68
CA TYR A 94 13.64 -11.45 4.32
C TYR A 94 13.66 -12.63 3.34
N ILE A 95 13.14 -12.44 2.12
CA ILE A 95 13.17 -13.46 1.06
C ILE A 95 14.62 -13.79 0.67
N ASP A 96 15.45 -12.76 0.44
CA ASP A 96 16.85 -12.92 0.04
C ASP A 96 17.69 -13.63 1.13
N SER A 97 17.50 -13.26 2.40
CA SER A 97 18.23 -13.88 3.51
C SER A 97 17.83 -15.33 3.75
N SER A 98 16.56 -15.67 3.54
CA SER A 98 16.08 -17.05 3.59
C SER A 98 16.77 -17.90 2.49
N SER A 99 16.83 -17.38 1.26
CA SER A 99 17.52 -18.03 0.14
C SER A 99 19.00 -18.29 0.44
N LYS A 100 19.72 -17.30 0.98
CA LYS A 100 21.14 -17.43 1.37
C LYS A 100 21.39 -18.51 2.43
N THR A 101 20.44 -18.71 3.33
CA THR A 101 20.53 -19.72 4.40
C THR A 101 19.95 -21.08 3.99
N LYS A 102 19.59 -21.26 2.71
CA LYS A 102 18.89 -22.46 2.19
C LYS A 102 17.60 -22.79 2.94
N SER A 103 16.97 -21.77 3.52
CA SER A 103 15.66 -21.87 4.15
C SER A 103 14.59 -21.26 3.24
N GLN A 104 13.34 -21.71 3.40
CA GLN A 104 12.24 -21.19 2.60
C GLN A 104 11.55 -20.05 3.34
N ALA A 105 11.49 -18.87 2.72
CA ALA A 105 10.68 -17.77 3.22
C ALA A 105 9.20 -18.19 3.23
N THR A 106 8.48 -17.83 4.30
CA THR A 106 7.06 -18.15 4.40
C THR A 106 6.24 -16.96 4.89
N ALA A 107 4.97 -16.92 4.54
CA ALA A 107 4.02 -15.90 4.95
C ALA A 107 2.63 -16.49 5.19
N THR A 108 1.77 -15.72 5.86
CA THR A 108 0.33 -16.01 5.97
C THR A 108 -0.42 -14.69 5.96
N ILE A 109 -1.45 -14.59 5.14
CA ILE A 109 -2.37 -13.45 5.15
C ILE A 109 -3.59 -13.86 5.97
N VAL A 110 -3.78 -13.22 7.14
CA VAL A 110 -4.91 -13.48 8.02
C VAL A 110 -5.87 -12.31 7.97
N PHE A 111 -7.08 -12.53 7.46
CA PHE A 111 -8.16 -11.55 7.50
C PHE A 111 -8.83 -11.58 8.87
N LYS A 112 -8.59 -10.54 9.68
CA LYS A 112 -9.27 -10.35 10.98
C LYS A 112 -10.56 -9.53 10.88
N GLY A 113 -11.07 -9.34 9.66
CA GLY A 113 -12.13 -8.38 9.34
C GLY A 113 -11.66 -6.92 9.43
N THR A 114 -12.53 -6.01 8.99
CA THR A 114 -12.34 -4.56 9.12
C THR A 114 -12.73 -4.12 10.53
N ARG A 115 -11.75 -3.75 11.37
CA ARG A 115 -11.99 -3.37 12.77
C ARG A 115 -12.05 -1.86 12.94
N LEU A 116 -13.21 -1.27 12.66
CA LEU A 116 -13.42 0.19 12.74
C LEU A 116 -13.86 0.67 14.14
N GLY A 117 -14.09 -0.24 15.09
CA GLY A 117 -14.67 0.10 16.40
C GLY A 117 -16.13 0.58 16.33
N VAL A 118 -16.76 0.48 15.15
CA VAL A 118 -18.17 0.80 14.91
C VAL A 118 -19.05 -0.28 15.53
N ARG A 119 -19.88 0.11 16.50
CA ARG A 119 -20.71 -0.80 17.30
C ARG A 119 -22.11 -1.01 16.70
N ARG A 120 -22.56 -0.14 15.80
CA ARG A 120 -23.90 -0.19 15.17
C ARG A 120 -23.86 0.30 13.72
N VAL A 121 -24.67 -0.30 12.85
CA VAL A 121 -24.86 0.14 11.46
C VAL A 121 -25.35 1.59 11.46
N GLY A 122 -24.70 2.47 10.67
CA GLY A 122 -25.01 3.90 10.62
C GLY A 122 -24.39 4.75 11.72
N GLN A 123 -23.60 4.18 12.64
CA GLN A 123 -22.87 4.98 13.63
C GLN A 123 -21.83 5.86 12.94
N LYS A 124 -22.04 7.18 13.02
CA LYS A 124 -21.04 8.18 12.64
C LYS A 124 -20.16 8.47 13.85
N LEU A 125 -18.86 8.27 13.72
CA LEU A 125 -17.88 8.77 14.68
C LEU A 125 -17.49 10.18 14.25
N ASN A 126 -17.67 11.15 15.13
CA ASN A 126 -17.31 12.55 14.88
C ASN A 126 -16.11 12.91 15.74
N PHE A 127 -15.20 13.67 15.16
CA PHE A 127 -14.06 14.26 15.84
C PHE A 127 -14.10 15.77 15.64
N LEU A 128 -13.68 16.53 16.65
CA LEU A 128 -13.57 17.98 16.54
C LEU A 128 -12.13 18.32 16.17
N VAL A 129 -11.94 18.97 15.02
CA VAL A 129 -10.64 19.52 14.62
C VAL A 129 -10.64 21.00 14.97
N ARG A 130 -9.78 21.41 15.90
CA ARG A 130 -9.55 22.84 16.18
C ARG A 130 -8.34 23.31 15.39
N VAL A 131 -8.58 24.19 14.43
CA VAL A 131 -7.51 24.84 13.68
C VAL A 131 -7.24 26.18 14.34
N GLN A 132 -6.04 26.35 14.89
CA GLN A 132 -5.57 27.64 15.40
C GLN A 132 -4.77 28.32 14.28
N ALA A 133 -5.23 29.49 13.86
CA ALA A 133 -4.52 30.33 12.90
C ALA A 133 -4.09 31.62 13.61
N THR A 134 -2.84 32.01 13.41
CA THR A 134 -2.34 33.33 13.81
C THR A 134 -2.69 34.33 12.72
N GLU A 135 -3.18 35.51 13.11
CA GLU A 135 -3.48 36.59 12.18
C GLU A 135 -2.21 37.01 11.41
N VAL A 136 -2.30 37.06 10.09
CA VAL A 136 -1.20 37.46 9.21
C VAL A 136 -1.53 38.83 8.64
N LYS A 137 -0.63 39.81 8.80
CA LYS A 137 -0.77 41.09 8.12
C LYS A 137 -0.54 40.90 6.63
N LEU A 138 -1.60 41.09 5.87
CA LEU A 138 -1.64 40.98 4.43
C LEU A 138 -1.84 42.38 3.83
N SER A 139 -1.18 42.64 2.70
CA SER A 139 -1.43 43.86 1.92
C SER A 139 -2.87 43.84 1.37
N PRO A 140 -3.54 45.00 1.17
CA PRO A 140 -4.87 45.04 0.59
C PRO A 140 -4.96 44.29 -0.73
N GLY A 141 -5.99 43.46 -0.89
CA GLY A 141 -6.18 42.60 -2.06
C GLY A 141 -5.29 41.35 -2.11
N SER A 142 -4.39 41.14 -1.13
CA SER A 142 -3.53 39.95 -1.11
C SER A 142 -4.18 38.75 -0.41
N THR A 143 -3.76 37.56 -0.81
CA THR A 143 -4.20 36.27 -0.25
C THR A 143 -2.96 35.48 0.20
N SER A 144 -3.08 34.79 1.33
CA SER A 144 -2.09 33.84 1.81
C SER A 144 -2.74 32.50 2.09
N MET A 145 -2.04 31.42 1.76
CA MET A 145 -2.52 30.06 1.93
C MET A 145 -1.55 29.31 2.85
N LYS A 146 -2.09 28.57 3.81
CA LYS A 146 -1.35 27.55 4.55
C LYS A 146 -2.00 26.20 4.35
N THR A 147 -1.16 25.19 4.13
CA THR A 147 -1.58 23.81 4.00
C THR A 147 -1.17 23.03 5.23
N GLY A 148 -2.04 22.12 5.67
CA GLY A 148 -1.76 21.14 6.69
C GLY A 148 -2.42 19.82 6.33
N SER A 149 -2.40 18.88 7.26
CA SER A 149 -3.16 17.65 7.09
C SER A 149 -3.61 17.11 8.44
N ILE A 150 -4.72 16.36 8.42
CA ILE A 150 -5.11 15.54 9.55
C ILE A 150 -4.81 14.10 9.18
N VAL A 151 -4.10 13.40 10.04
CA VAL A 151 -3.82 11.98 9.86
C VAL A 151 -4.70 11.20 10.82
N TRP A 152 -5.56 10.34 10.27
CA TRP A 152 -6.31 9.34 11.00
C TRP A 152 -5.56 8.03 10.95
N SER A 153 -5.53 7.28 12.04
CA SER A 153 -4.96 5.94 12.06
C SER A 153 -5.91 4.95 12.70
N ASP A 154 -6.08 3.78 12.09
CA ASP A 154 -6.75 2.62 12.71
C ASP A 154 -5.73 1.67 13.39
N GLY A 155 -4.46 2.10 13.50
CA GLY A 155 -3.35 1.29 14.00
C GLY A 155 -2.71 0.38 12.93
N LYS A 156 -3.24 0.35 11.70
CA LYS A 156 -2.71 -0.41 10.56
C LYS A 156 -2.57 0.43 9.28
N HIS A 157 -3.44 1.42 9.08
CA HIS A 157 -3.46 2.34 7.96
C HIS A 157 -3.52 3.77 8.48
N ASN A 158 -2.78 4.66 7.82
CA ASN A 158 -2.87 6.09 8.04
C ASN A 158 -3.61 6.72 6.87
N VAL A 159 -4.69 7.44 7.16
CA VAL A 159 -5.46 8.22 6.19
C VAL A 159 -5.17 9.70 6.44
N THR A 160 -4.43 10.30 5.52
CA THR A 160 -4.07 11.73 5.59
C THR A 160 -5.06 12.55 4.76
N SER A 161 -5.85 13.40 5.41
CA SER A 161 -6.76 14.34 4.77
C SER A 161 -6.10 15.72 4.69
N PRO A 162 -5.94 16.33 3.50
CA PRO A 162 -5.35 17.66 3.38
C PRO A 162 -6.31 18.72 3.95
N LEU A 163 -5.74 19.72 4.60
CA LEU A 163 -6.43 20.94 5.02
C LEU A 163 -5.78 22.13 4.36
N ILE A 164 -6.59 23.03 3.81
CA ILE A 164 -6.14 24.29 3.25
C ILE A 164 -6.84 25.41 4.02
N VAL A 165 -6.04 26.30 4.59
CA VAL A 165 -6.52 27.53 5.24
C VAL A 165 -6.11 28.69 4.37
N THR A 166 -7.12 29.41 3.85
CA THR A 166 -6.93 30.62 3.06
C THR A 166 -7.24 31.83 3.90
N MET A 167 -6.30 32.77 3.97
CA MET A 167 -6.44 34.08 4.59
C MET A 167 -6.45 35.13 3.48
N GLN A 168 -7.46 35.99 3.47
CA GLN A 168 -7.64 36.98 2.43
C GLN A 168 -7.87 38.35 3.05
N GLN A 169 -7.13 39.36 2.58
CA GLN A 169 -7.36 40.75 2.94
C GLN A 169 -8.21 41.41 1.84
N PRO A 170 -9.40 41.93 2.16
CA PRO A 170 -10.18 42.74 1.23
C PRO A 170 -9.39 43.96 0.75
N LEU A 171 -9.77 44.51 -0.40
CA LEU A 171 -9.23 45.78 -0.91
C LEU A 171 -9.60 46.95 0.01
#